data_AF-A0A4Y9QRT4-F1
#
_entry.id   AF-A0A4Y9QRT4-F1
#
_cell.length_a   1.000
_cell.length_b   1.000
_cell.length_c   1.000
_cell.angle_alpha   90.00
_cell.angle_beta   90.00
_cell.angle_gamma   90.00
#
_symmetry.space_group_name_H-M   'P 1'
#
loop_
_entity.id
_entity.type
_entity.pdbx_description
1 polymer ?
#
loop_
_entity_poly.entity_id
_entity_poly.type
_entity_poly.pdbx_seq_one_letter_code
_entity_poly.pdbx_strand_id
1 'polypeptide(L)'
;MISFFRKIRQKLVQDLPTGKVGNRVTRYLTYAVGEIILVMAGILIALQVNNWNEERKRQEEFAVTIEQIYNVLDVEIQELLFLEYHFMQQNLYIDTLYNRPELLAPSHIPGILNYEEAEPSPFQTSTGFFLQNLKVKPGNPDEILLARDLTEYASMANLEFNRSEKLLKELLLKETIPTPDLTFGIALNQRFLEMPGVFTEDQILRSQEMINDPEVRAALIKAAVLHDSYTADAFHVRELGETLKTQIKRQFPHVKLLYKNLGLVGEGSPHQDWGTDVPFERKSEDPNIWEAEIELPGGQIKFRENQTWNRNWGGNTFPKGYMYWQGPNLEVPAGKYRIVLNMTDKTYEFIPLTP
;
A
#
# COMPACT_ATOMS: atom_id res chain seq x y z
N MET A 1 51.29 7.49 -6.59
CA MET A 1 51.23 6.39 -5.60
C MET A 1 52.57 5.66 -5.36
N ILE A 2 53.74 6.26 -5.63
CA ILE A 2 54.99 5.48 -5.76
C ILE A 2 56.11 5.86 -4.74
N SER A 3 56.00 6.96 -3.99
CA SER A 3 57.09 7.38 -3.07
C SER A 3 57.23 6.50 -1.82
N PHE A 4 56.11 5.98 -1.30
CA PHE A 4 56.08 5.13 -0.12
C PHE A 4 56.69 3.74 -0.40
N PHE A 5 56.23 3.09 -1.46
CA PHE A 5 56.80 1.82 -1.93
C PHE A 5 58.26 1.98 -2.38
N ARG A 6 58.64 3.13 -2.94
CA ARG A 6 60.04 3.47 -3.23
C ARG A 6 60.89 3.54 -1.95
N LYS A 7 60.37 4.07 -0.84
CA LYS A 7 61.08 4.13 0.45
C LYS A 7 61.22 2.74 1.09
N ILE A 8 60.18 1.89 1.02
CA ILE A 8 60.26 0.49 1.48
C ILE A 8 61.31 -0.28 0.67
N ARG A 9 61.28 -0.11 -0.66
CA ARG A 9 62.28 -0.66 -1.58
C ARG A 9 63.71 -0.20 -1.24
N GLN A 10 63.90 1.08 -0.90
CA GLN A 10 65.21 1.63 -0.53
C GLN A 10 65.70 1.10 0.82
N LYS A 11 64.82 0.93 1.81
CA LYS A 11 65.15 0.36 3.13
C LYS A 11 65.54 -1.12 3.05
N LEU A 12 64.78 -1.92 2.29
CA LEU A 12 65.10 -3.34 2.07
C LEU A 12 66.46 -3.56 1.38
N VAL A 13 66.95 -2.58 0.62
CA VAL A 13 68.27 -2.61 -0.05
C VAL A 13 69.42 -2.26 0.90
N GLN A 14 69.18 -1.47 1.96
CA GLN A 14 70.21 -1.03 2.90
C GLN A 14 70.50 -2.04 4.03
N ASP A 15 69.51 -2.86 4.43
CA ASP A 15 69.63 -3.76 5.59
C ASP A 15 70.14 -5.19 5.24
N LEU A 16 70.63 -5.44 4.03
CA LEU A 16 71.19 -6.74 3.65
C LEU A 16 72.64 -6.88 4.16
N PRO A 17 72.98 -7.95 4.93
CA PRO A 17 74.30 -8.08 5.55
C PRO A 17 75.41 -8.11 4.50
N THR A 18 76.26 -7.09 4.51
CA THR A 18 77.38 -6.87 3.58
C THR A 18 78.62 -7.71 3.89
N GLY A 19 78.45 -8.88 4.54
CA GLY A 19 79.55 -9.71 5.00
C GLY A 19 79.37 -11.19 4.64
N LYS A 20 80.24 -11.68 3.76
CA LYS A 20 80.43 -13.06 3.26
C LYS A 20 79.65 -13.40 1.98
N VAL A 21 80.42 -13.90 1.03
CA VAL A 21 80.10 -14.22 -0.37
C VAL A 21 78.85 -15.11 -0.47
N GLY A 22 77.72 -14.54 -0.88
CA GLY A 22 76.53 -15.25 -1.33
C GLY A 22 76.28 -14.93 -2.80
N ASN A 23 76.15 -15.96 -3.63
CA ASN A 23 75.98 -15.91 -5.09
C ASN A 23 75.02 -14.79 -5.55
N ARG A 24 75.37 -14.07 -6.64
CA ARG A 24 74.50 -13.06 -7.29
C ARG A 24 73.06 -13.57 -7.46
N VAL A 25 72.91 -14.87 -7.71
CA VAL A 25 71.66 -15.62 -7.79
C VAL A 25 70.75 -15.38 -6.58
N THR A 26 71.25 -15.44 -5.34
CA THR A 26 70.45 -15.28 -4.11
C THR A 26 69.85 -13.88 -3.99
N ARG A 27 70.58 -12.85 -4.46
CA ARG A 27 70.12 -11.45 -4.46
C ARG A 27 69.06 -11.18 -5.52
N TYR A 28 69.19 -11.79 -6.69
CA TYR A 28 68.14 -11.75 -7.72
C TYR A 28 66.90 -12.54 -7.29
N LEU A 29 67.07 -13.65 -6.57
CA LEU A 29 65.98 -14.47 -6.06
C LEU A 29 65.16 -13.73 -4.98
N THR A 30 65.80 -13.14 -3.97
CA THR A 30 65.09 -12.36 -2.94
C THR A 30 64.41 -11.11 -3.51
N TYR A 31 65.01 -10.49 -4.53
CA TYR A 31 64.40 -9.39 -5.27
C TYR A 31 63.14 -9.82 -6.02
N ALA A 32 63.21 -10.90 -6.81
CA ALA A 32 62.07 -11.42 -7.57
C ALA A 32 60.92 -11.87 -6.65
N VAL A 33 61.23 -12.49 -5.52
CA VAL A 33 60.24 -12.86 -4.50
C VAL A 33 59.57 -11.63 -3.89
N GLY A 34 60.34 -10.58 -3.58
CA GLY A 34 59.80 -9.31 -3.08
C GLY A 34 58.85 -8.64 -4.07
N GLU A 35 59.19 -8.64 -5.37
CA GLU A 35 58.36 -8.08 -6.44
C GLU A 35 57.05 -8.88 -6.61
N ILE A 36 57.12 -10.21 -6.56
CA ILE A 36 55.93 -11.08 -6.61
C ILE A 36 55.00 -10.80 -5.41
N ILE A 37 55.54 -10.70 -4.20
CA ILE A 37 54.75 -10.40 -3.00
C ILE A 37 54.06 -9.03 -3.11
N LEU A 38 54.76 -8.03 -3.64
CA LEU A 38 54.22 -6.67 -3.83
C LEU A 38 53.09 -6.65 -4.88
N VAL A 39 53.28 -7.34 -6.00
CA VAL A 39 52.25 -7.49 -7.04
C VAL A 39 51.04 -8.27 -6.50
N MET A 40 51.27 -9.37 -5.78
CA MET A 40 50.22 -10.15 -5.14
C MET A 40 49.42 -9.31 -4.14
N ALA A 41 50.08 -8.53 -3.28
CA ALA A 41 49.41 -7.62 -2.37
C ALA A 41 48.57 -6.56 -3.11
N GLY A 42 49.08 -6.01 -4.21
CA GLY A 42 48.33 -5.08 -5.06
C GLY A 42 47.06 -5.70 -5.66
N ILE A 43 47.16 -6.93 -6.17
CA ILE A 43 46.01 -7.68 -6.71
C ILE A 43 44.99 -7.97 -5.61
N LEU A 44 45.43 -8.43 -4.44
CA LEU A 44 44.53 -8.72 -3.32
C LEU A 44 43.79 -7.47 -2.83
N ILE A 45 44.47 -6.33 -2.73
CA ILE A 45 43.83 -5.06 -2.36
C ILE A 45 42.81 -4.64 -3.43
N ALA A 46 43.17 -4.74 -4.72
CA ALA A 46 42.26 -4.41 -5.81
C ALA A 46 40.99 -5.29 -5.78
N LEU A 47 41.14 -6.60 -5.56
CA LEU A 47 40.02 -7.53 -5.39
C LEU A 47 39.18 -7.20 -4.16
N GLN A 48 39.80 -6.91 -3.02
CA GLN A 48 39.08 -6.53 -1.79
C GLN A 48 38.26 -5.25 -1.98
N VAL A 49 38.84 -4.22 -2.61
CA VAL A 49 38.15 -2.96 -2.90
C VAL A 49 36.98 -3.20 -3.86
N ASN A 50 37.16 -4.03 -4.89
CA ASN A 50 36.08 -4.37 -5.81
C ASN A 50 34.94 -5.11 -5.09
N ASN A 51 35.26 -6.14 -4.31
CA ASN A 51 34.27 -6.90 -3.54
C ASN A 51 33.51 -6.03 -2.54
N TRP A 52 34.20 -5.09 -1.87
CA TRP A 52 33.55 -4.14 -0.96
C TRP A 52 32.60 -3.20 -1.69
N ASN A 53 32.98 -2.72 -2.88
CA ASN A 53 32.12 -1.88 -3.69
C ASN A 53 30.89 -2.63 -4.24
N GLU A 54 31.05 -3.89 -4.67
CA GLU A 54 29.93 -4.75 -5.09
C GLU A 54 28.97 -5.02 -3.92
N GLU A 55 29.51 -5.33 -2.75
CA GLU A 55 28.71 -5.56 -1.54
C GLU A 55 27.91 -4.32 -1.14
N ARG A 56 28.51 -3.13 -1.22
CA ARG A 56 27.81 -1.86 -0.97
C ARG A 56 26.66 -1.65 -1.96
N LYS A 57 26.89 -1.85 -3.26
CA LYS A 57 25.84 -1.71 -4.29
C LYS A 57 24.68 -2.66 -4.07
N ARG A 58 24.97 -3.93 -3.76
CA ARG A 58 23.96 -4.92 -3.40
C ARG A 58 23.15 -4.48 -2.17
N GLN A 59 23.82 -3.93 -1.16
CA GLN A 59 23.19 -3.39 0.06
C GLN A 59 22.21 -2.24 -0.27
N GLU A 60 22.62 -1.32 -1.15
CA GLU A 60 21.79 -0.21 -1.63
C GLU A 60 20.58 -0.72 -2.43
N GLU A 61 20.78 -1.65 -3.37
CA GLU A 61 19.70 -2.27 -4.14
C GLU A 61 18.71 -3.04 -3.25
N PHE A 62 19.22 -3.78 -2.27
CA PHE A 62 18.39 -4.48 -1.29
C PHE A 62 17.54 -3.50 -0.48
N ALA A 63 18.15 -2.43 0.05
CA ALA A 63 17.45 -1.43 0.86
C ALA A 63 16.33 -0.73 0.07
N VAL A 64 16.61 -0.34 -1.18
CA VAL A 64 15.61 0.26 -2.08
C VAL A 64 14.46 -0.71 -2.35
N THR A 65 14.76 -1.99 -2.61
CA THR A 65 13.72 -2.99 -2.89
C THR A 65 12.85 -3.26 -1.68
N ILE A 66 13.45 -3.36 -0.48
CA ILE A 66 12.70 -3.53 0.77
C ILE A 66 11.82 -2.31 1.06
N GLU A 67 12.29 -1.09 0.81
CA GLU A 67 11.47 0.11 0.95
C GLU A 67 10.29 0.13 -0.04
N GLN A 68 10.49 -0.30 -1.28
CA GLN A 68 9.40 -0.45 -2.25
C GLN A 68 8.37 -1.48 -1.79
N ILE A 69 8.81 -2.65 -1.34
CA ILE A 69 7.94 -3.71 -0.81
C ILE A 69 7.16 -3.20 0.41
N TYR A 70 7.82 -2.51 1.34
CA TYR A 70 7.18 -1.93 2.51
C TYR A 70 6.03 -0.96 2.15
N ASN A 71 6.22 -0.13 1.12
CA ASN A 71 5.22 0.81 0.62
C ASN A 71 4.07 0.14 -0.14
N VAL A 72 4.35 -0.99 -0.79
CA VAL A 72 3.32 -1.81 -1.45
C VAL A 72 2.47 -2.52 -0.40
N LEU A 73 3.11 -3.16 0.58
CA LEU A 73 2.42 -3.80 1.70
C LEU A 73 1.53 -2.80 2.45
N ASP A 74 1.98 -1.56 2.67
CA ASP A 74 1.16 -0.51 3.31
C ASP A 74 -0.20 -0.35 2.60
N VAL A 75 -0.21 -0.33 1.28
CA VAL A 75 -1.43 -0.13 0.51
C VAL A 75 -2.23 -1.39 0.30
N GLU A 76 -1.57 -2.53 0.10
CA GLU A 76 -2.24 -3.82 0.09
C GLU A 76 -3.01 -4.06 1.40
N ILE A 77 -2.41 -3.72 2.55
CA ILE A 77 -3.10 -3.76 3.86
C ILE A 77 -4.33 -2.83 3.88
N GLN A 78 -4.25 -1.62 3.33
CA GLN A 78 -5.40 -0.70 3.28
C GLN A 78 -6.52 -1.24 2.37
N GLU A 79 -6.16 -1.85 1.24
CA GLU A 79 -7.12 -2.49 0.34
C GLU A 79 -7.81 -3.68 1.02
N LEU A 80 -7.05 -4.51 1.74
CA LEU A 80 -7.60 -5.66 2.48
C LEU A 80 -8.50 -5.23 3.64
N LEU A 81 -8.11 -4.20 4.41
CA LEU A 81 -8.98 -3.59 5.43
C LEU A 81 -10.29 -3.07 4.83
N PHE A 82 -10.22 -2.46 3.65
CA PHE A 82 -11.40 -2.01 2.93
C PHE A 82 -12.30 -3.19 2.54
N LEU A 83 -11.74 -4.30 2.05
CA LEU A 83 -12.50 -5.51 1.74
C LEU A 83 -13.19 -6.07 3.00
N GLU A 84 -12.42 -6.29 4.07
CA GLU A 84 -12.92 -6.80 5.35
C GLU A 84 -14.09 -5.96 5.86
N TYR A 85 -13.91 -4.64 5.94
CA TYR A 85 -14.95 -3.74 6.43
C TYR A 85 -16.23 -3.86 5.62
N HIS A 86 -16.14 -3.87 4.28
CA HIS A 86 -17.34 -3.84 3.44
C HIS A 86 -18.06 -5.18 3.35
N PHE A 87 -17.34 -6.32 3.38
CA PHE A 87 -17.97 -7.63 3.53
C PHE A 87 -18.65 -7.77 4.89
N MET A 88 -18.03 -7.27 5.96
CA MET A 88 -18.68 -7.21 7.27
C MET A 88 -19.93 -6.35 7.27
N GLN A 89 -19.94 -5.22 6.53
CA GLN A 89 -21.15 -4.39 6.40
C GLN A 89 -22.25 -5.11 5.61
N GLN A 90 -21.93 -5.81 4.52
CA GLN A 90 -22.91 -6.66 3.81
C GLN A 90 -23.53 -7.69 4.77
N ASN A 91 -22.71 -8.37 5.57
CA ASN A 91 -23.23 -9.34 6.54
C ASN A 91 -24.08 -8.72 7.65
N LEU A 92 -23.75 -7.50 8.09
CA LEU A 92 -24.60 -6.76 9.00
C LEU A 92 -25.96 -6.42 8.38
N TYR A 93 -25.98 -6.04 7.10
CA TYR A 93 -27.23 -5.80 6.38
C TYR A 93 -28.04 -7.08 6.19
N ILE A 94 -27.41 -8.20 5.84
CA ILE A 94 -28.08 -9.50 5.76
C ILE A 94 -28.68 -9.89 7.10
N ASP A 95 -27.91 -9.78 8.20
CA ASP A 95 -28.42 -10.05 9.55
C ASP A 95 -29.64 -9.18 9.87
N THR A 96 -29.57 -7.89 9.54
CA THR A 96 -30.66 -6.94 9.76
C THR A 96 -31.89 -7.29 8.93
N LEU A 97 -31.73 -7.55 7.63
CA LEU A 97 -32.82 -8.00 6.75
C LEU A 97 -33.47 -9.28 7.28
N TYR A 98 -32.66 -10.23 7.74
CA TYR A 98 -33.14 -11.55 8.12
C TYR A 98 -33.83 -11.56 9.49
N ASN A 99 -33.29 -10.82 10.46
CA ASN A 99 -33.68 -10.90 11.87
C ASN A 99 -34.44 -9.68 12.38
N ARG A 100 -34.19 -8.49 11.85
CA ARG A 100 -34.74 -7.21 12.35
C ARG A 100 -35.03 -6.20 11.22
N PRO A 101 -35.79 -6.58 10.19
CA PRO A 101 -36.03 -5.71 9.02
C PRO A 101 -36.75 -4.40 9.38
N GLU A 102 -37.45 -4.34 10.53
CA GLU A 102 -38.09 -3.13 11.05
C GLU A 102 -37.11 -2.01 11.42
N LEU A 103 -35.81 -2.31 11.55
CA LEU A 103 -34.77 -1.31 11.79
C LEU A 103 -34.36 -0.57 10.50
N LEU A 104 -34.76 -1.07 9.33
CA LEU A 104 -34.46 -0.47 8.04
C LEU A 104 -35.61 0.45 7.61
N ALA A 105 -35.28 1.60 7.04
CA ALA A 105 -36.28 2.38 6.33
C ALA A 105 -36.76 1.55 5.11
N PRO A 106 -38.08 1.44 4.86
CA PRO A 106 -38.61 0.67 3.74
C PRO A 106 -37.93 0.98 2.41
N SER A 107 -37.65 2.25 2.15
CA SER A 107 -36.99 2.74 0.93
C SER A 107 -35.55 2.24 0.73
N HIS A 108 -34.87 1.80 1.80
CA HIS A 108 -33.49 1.28 1.71
C HIS A 108 -33.42 -0.18 1.28
N ILE A 109 -34.47 -0.96 1.56
CA ILE A 109 -34.50 -2.41 1.37
C ILE A 109 -34.13 -2.84 -0.06
N PRO A 110 -34.73 -2.31 -1.13
CA PRO A 110 -34.37 -2.72 -2.49
C PRO A 110 -32.90 -2.39 -2.85
N GLY A 111 -32.37 -1.28 -2.33
CA GLY A 111 -30.96 -0.91 -2.50
C GLY A 111 -30.03 -1.86 -1.77
N ILE A 112 -30.37 -2.24 -0.54
CA ILE A 112 -29.60 -3.20 0.27
C ILE A 112 -29.59 -4.58 -0.43
N LEU A 113 -30.76 -5.10 -0.84
CA LEU A 113 -30.86 -6.39 -1.55
C LEU A 113 -29.99 -6.42 -2.82
N ASN A 114 -29.90 -5.31 -3.54
CA ASN A 114 -29.00 -5.18 -4.70
C ASN A 114 -27.52 -5.12 -4.31
N TYR A 115 -27.20 -4.54 -3.15
CA TYR A 115 -25.84 -4.36 -2.65
C TYR A 115 -25.22 -5.66 -2.13
N GLU A 116 -26.04 -6.60 -1.64
CA GLU A 116 -25.55 -7.91 -1.16
C GLU A 116 -24.85 -8.74 -2.23
N GLU A 117 -25.02 -8.42 -3.52
CA GLU A 117 -24.30 -9.06 -4.63
C GLU A 117 -23.39 -8.07 -5.39
N ALA A 118 -23.04 -6.96 -4.75
CA ALA A 118 -21.95 -6.10 -5.21
C ALA A 118 -20.62 -6.76 -4.82
N GLU A 119 -19.73 -6.93 -5.79
CA GLU A 119 -18.44 -7.59 -5.59
C GLU A 119 -17.28 -6.65 -5.88
N PRO A 120 -16.16 -6.77 -5.16
CA PRO A 120 -14.94 -6.04 -5.48
C PRO A 120 -14.25 -6.62 -6.73
N SER A 121 -13.28 -5.86 -7.25
CA SER A 121 -12.31 -6.43 -8.18
C SER A 121 -11.39 -7.42 -7.45
N PRO A 122 -10.83 -8.43 -8.14
CA PRO A 122 -9.85 -9.35 -7.58
C PRO A 122 -8.70 -8.58 -6.96
N PHE A 123 -8.29 -9.00 -5.78
CA PHE A 123 -7.14 -8.43 -5.11
C PHE A 123 -5.89 -9.16 -5.60
N GLN A 124 -4.94 -8.39 -6.14
CA GLN A 124 -3.72 -8.92 -6.76
C GLN A 124 -2.51 -8.24 -6.14
N THR A 125 -1.63 -9.03 -5.52
CA THR A 125 -0.44 -8.47 -4.89
C THR A 125 0.59 -8.03 -5.93
N SER A 126 1.16 -6.85 -5.71
CA SER A 126 2.32 -6.35 -6.44
C SER A 126 3.64 -6.73 -5.77
N THR A 127 3.62 -7.34 -4.57
CA THR A 127 4.83 -7.71 -3.83
C THR A 127 5.73 -8.63 -4.64
N GLY A 128 5.16 -9.60 -5.37
CA GLY A 128 5.90 -10.49 -6.28
C GLY A 128 6.73 -9.77 -7.34
N PHE A 129 6.22 -8.65 -7.88
CA PHE A 129 6.91 -7.85 -8.88
C PHE A 129 8.18 -7.20 -8.32
N PHE A 130 8.19 -6.79 -7.06
CA PHE A 130 9.38 -6.19 -6.45
C PHE A 130 10.37 -7.25 -5.97
N LEU A 131 9.86 -8.41 -5.53
CA LEU A 131 10.69 -9.53 -5.07
C LEU A 131 11.69 -10.03 -6.10
N GLN A 132 11.36 -9.97 -7.39
CA GLN A 132 12.29 -10.37 -8.46
C GLN A 132 13.61 -9.56 -8.46
N ASN A 133 13.60 -8.36 -7.88
CA ASN A 133 14.75 -7.47 -7.80
C ASN A 133 15.50 -7.58 -6.47
N LEU A 134 15.00 -8.34 -5.50
CA LEU A 134 15.57 -8.40 -4.15
C LEU A 134 16.92 -9.15 -4.14
N LYS A 135 18.00 -8.43 -3.85
CA LYS A 135 19.38 -8.98 -3.81
C LYS A 135 19.80 -9.43 -2.40
N VAL A 136 19.31 -10.61 -2.01
CA VAL A 136 19.64 -11.24 -0.71
C VAL A 136 21.12 -11.58 -0.62
N LYS A 137 21.77 -11.21 0.48
CA LYS A 137 23.16 -11.56 0.78
C LYS A 137 23.28 -13.05 1.17
N PRO A 138 24.10 -13.84 0.47
CA PRO A 138 24.36 -15.23 0.86
C PRO A 138 24.92 -15.30 2.29
N GLY A 139 24.34 -16.19 3.11
CA GLY A 139 24.74 -16.39 4.50
C GLY A 139 24.23 -15.35 5.50
N ASN A 140 23.40 -14.38 5.06
CA ASN A 140 22.66 -13.52 5.98
C ASN A 140 21.30 -14.16 6.32
N PRO A 141 21.12 -14.76 7.52
CA PRO A 141 19.89 -15.46 7.87
C PRO A 141 18.66 -14.54 7.89
N ASP A 142 18.81 -13.28 8.31
CA ASP A 142 17.68 -12.34 8.39
C ASP A 142 17.13 -11.98 7.00
N GLU A 143 18.02 -11.70 6.04
CA GLU A 143 17.62 -11.39 4.66
C GLU A 143 17.02 -12.62 3.97
N ILE A 144 17.55 -13.82 4.24
CA ILE A 144 17.05 -15.08 3.68
C ILE A 144 15.65 -15.39 4.21
N LEU A 145 15.44 -15.28 5.52
CA LEU A 145 14.14 -15.51 6.15
C LEU A 145 13.11 -14.50 5.65
N LEU A 146 13.44 -13.22 5.62
CA LEU A 146 12.54 -12.20 5.10
C LEU A 146 12.16 -12.46 3.63
N ALA A 147 13.12 -12.82 2.77
CA ALA A 147 12.83 -13.12 1.38
C ALA A 147 11.90 -14.34 1.22
N ARG A 148 12.07 -15.37 2.06
CA ARG A 148 11.18 -16.53 2.10
C ARG A 148 9.77 -16.11 2.51
N ASP A 149 9.63 -15.38 3.62
CA ASP A 149 8.33 -14.97 4.16
C ASP A 149 7.58 -14.06 3.17
N LEU A 150 8.29 -13.16 2.48
CA LEU A 150 7.73 -12.34 1.41
C LEU A 150 7.29 -13.17 0.20
N THR A 151 8.05 -14.21 -0.16
CA THR A 151 7.69 -15.12 -1.26
C THR A 151 6.43 -15.91 -0.93
N GLU A 152 6.31 -16.38 0.32
CA GLU A 152 5.11 -17.05 0.83
C GLU A 152 3.89 -16.14 0.75
N TYR A 153 3.99 -14.92 1.28
CA TYR A 153 2.93 -13.91 1.14
C TYR A 153 2.55 -13.66 -0.33
N ALA A 154 3.52 -13.43 -1.20
CA ALA A 154 3.25 -13.17 -2.62
C ALA A 154 2.56 -14.34 -3.32
N SER A 155 2.73 -15.56 -2.83
CA SER A 155 2.07 -16.76 -3.36
C SER A 155 0.63 -16.95 -2.88
N MET A 156 0.30 -16.42 -1.69
CA MET A 156 -0.99 -16.61 -1.03
C MET A 156 -1.92 -15.39 -1.14
N ALA A 157 -1.37 -14.22 -1.43
CA ALA A 157 -2.09 -12.96 -1.28
C ALA A 157 -3.12 -12.68 -2.37
N ASN A 158 -3.13 -13.39 -3.51
CA ASN A 158 -4.12 -13.13 -4.56
C ASN A 158 -5.48 -13.70 -4.18
N LEU A 159 -6.51 -12.83 -4.14
CA LEU A 159 -7.88 -13.20 -3.78
C LEU A 159 -8.82 -13.01 -4.96
N GLU A 160 -9.59 -14.05 -5.25
CA GLU A 160 -10.63 -14.07 -6.26
C GLU A 160 -12.01 -14.11 -5.60
N PHE A 161 -12.97 -13.42 -6.21
CA PHE A 161 -14.35 -13.34 -5.72
C PHE A 161 -15.29 -14.00 -6.74
N ASN A 162 -16.29 -14.74 -6.27
CA ASN A 162 -17.05 -15.75 -7.01
C ASN A 162 -18.19 -15.13 -7.84
N ARG A 163 -17.81 -14.60 -9.01
CA ARG A 163 -18.67 -13.78 -9.87
C ARG A 163 -19.93 -14.44 -10.47
N SER A 164 -20.21 -15.72 -10.22
CA SER A 164 -21.06 -16.51 -11.12
C SER A 164 -22.47 -16.87 -10.65
N GLU A 165 -22.92 -16.49 -9.45
CA GLU A 165 -24.32 -16.71 -9.06
C GLU A 165 -24.90 -15.47 -8.39
N LYS A 166 -25.77 -14.75 -9.12
CA LYS A 166 -26.44 -13.53 -8.69
C LYS A 166 -27.92 -13.81 -8.39
N LEU A 167 -28.15 -14.71 -7.43
CA LEU A 167 -29.47 -15.24 -7.08
C LEU A 167 -30.44 -14.14 -6.62
N LEU A 168 -29.99 -13.19 -5.80
CA LEU A 168 -30.84 -12.08 -5.35
C LEU A 168 -31.22 -11.19 -6.52
N LYS A 169 -30.29 -10.84 -7.42
CA LYS A 169 -30.63 -10.06 -8.61
C LYS A 169 -31.62 -10.79 -9.52
N GLU A 170 -31.48 -12.10 -9.70
CA GLU A 170 -32.44 -12.90 -10.47
C GLU A 170 -33.85 -12.86 -9.84
N LEU A 171 -33.93 -12.99 -8.52
CA LEU A 171 -35.21 -12.93 -7.77
C LEU A 171 -35.84 -11.53 -7.81
N LEU A 172 -35.04 -10.46 -7.70
CA LEU A 172 -35.50 -9.07 -7.84
C LEU A 172 -36.09 -8.81 -9.24
N LEU A 173 -35.39 -9.25 -10.29
CA LEU A 173 -35.85 -9.09 -11.67
C LEU A 173 -37.15 -9.83 -11.97
N LYS A 174 -37.34 -11.03 -11.39
CA LYS A 174 -38.58 -11.82 -11.48
C LYS A 174 -39.79 -11.04 -10.94
N GLU A 175 -39.57 -10.19 -9.95
CA GLU A 175 -40.58 -9.34 -9.32
C GLU A 175 -40.61 -7.92 -9.93
N THR A 176 -39.96 -7.71 -11.08
CA THR A 176 -39.88 -6.42 -11.80
C THR A 176 -39.22 -5.29 -11.01
N ILE A 177 -38.31 -5.65 -10.10
CA ILE A 177 -37.55 -4.70 -9.29
C ILE A 177 -36.21 -4.41 -10.00
N PRO A 178 -35.87 -3.14 -10.28
CA PRO A 178 -34.63 -2.77 -10.93
C PRO A 178 -33.40 -3.27 -10.18
N THR A 179 -32.37 -3.68 -10.93
CA THR A 179 -31.09 -4.11 -10.35
C THR A 179 -29.95 -3.20 -10.83
N PRO A 180 -29.82 -1.99 -10.28
CA PRO A 180 -28.74 -1.09 -10.67
C PRO A 180 -27.37 -1.69 -10.29
N ASP A 181 -26.36 -1.40 -11.11
CA ASP A 181 -24.99 -1.80 -10.81
C ASP A 181 -24.44 -0.94 -9.67
N LEU A 182 -24.29 -1.56 -8.51
CA LEU A 182 -23.71 -0.95 -7.32
C LEU A 182 -22.23 -1.28 -7.24
N THR A 183 -21.41 -0.25 -7.03
CA THR A 183 -19.97 -0.43 -6.82
C THR A 183 -19.68 -0.79 -5.37
N PHE A 184 -18.99 -1.91 -5.16
CA PHE A 184 -18.58 -2.39 -3.85
C PHE A 184 -17.83 -1.30 -3.06
N GLY A 185 -18.27 -1.10 -1.83
CA GLY A 185 -17.80 -0.10 -0.87
C GLY A 185 -18.04 1.38 -1.18
N ILE A 186 -18.20 1.79 -2.44
CA ILE A 186 -18.61 3.16 -2.76
C ILE A 186 -20.08 3.39 -2.36
N ALA A 187 -20.96 2.43 -2.65
CA ALA A 187 -22.40 2.58 -2.42
C ALA A 187 -22.74 2.84 -0.94
N LEU A 188 -22.02 2.19 -0.01
CA LEU A 188 -22.17 2.43 1.43
C LEU A 188 -21.61 3.78 1.86
N ASN A 189 -20.39 4.11 1.43
CA ASN A 189 -19.71 5.32 1.87
C ASN A 189 -20.42 6.61 1.42
N GLN A 190 -21.13 6.57 0.30
CA GLN A 190 -21.84 7.73 -0.25
C GLN A 190 -23.36 7.70 0.02
N ARG A 191 -23.83 6.76 0.86
CA ARG A 191 -25.26 6.57 1.17
C ARG A 191 -26.13 6.36 -0.07
N PHE A 192 -25.56 5.74 -1.11
CA PHE A 192 -26.28 5.51 -2.36
C PHE A 192 -27.35 4.42 -2.26
N LEU A 193 -27.49 3.73 -1.13
CA LEU A 193 -28.54 2.71 -0.94
C LEU A 193 -29.97 3.27 -0.95
N GLU A 194 -30.14 4.58 -0.75
CA GLU A 194 -31.45 5.26 -0.83
C GLU A 194 -32.01 5.33 -2.24
N MET A 195 -31.13 5.40 -3.24
CA MET A 195 -31.45 5.43 -4.68
C MET A 195 -32.75 6.20 -5.02
N PRO A 196 -32.86 7.48 -4.64
CA PRO A 196 -34.09 8.23 -4.82
C PRO A 196 -34.48 8.30 -6.30
N GLY A 197 -35.71 7.90 -6.60
CA GLY A 197 -36.25 7.86 -7.97
C GLY A 197 -35.89 6.61 -8.78
N VAL A 198 -35.13 5.65 -8.22
CA VAL A 198 -34.84 4.37 -8.88
C VAL A 198 -35.96 3.35 -8.65
N PHE A 199 -36.51 3.30 -7.44
CA PHE A 199 -37.56 2.36 -7.05
C PHE A 199 -38.91 3.07 -6.89
N THR A 200 -39.98 2.46 -7.41
CA THR A 200 -41.36 2.92 -7.17
C THR A 200 -41.85 2.49 -5.78
N GLU A 201 -42.91 3.11 -5.27
CA GLU A 201 -43.54 2.71 -4.00
C GLU A 201 -43.97 1.23 -4.02
N ASP A 202 -44.54 0.77 -5.13
CA ASP A 202 -44.94 -0.64 -5.30
C ASP A 202 -43.73 -1.59 -5.24
N GLN A 203 -42.60 -1.22 -5.85
CA GLN A 203 -41.37 -2.02 -5.82
C GLN A 203 -40.72 -2.04 -4.43
N ILE A 204 -40.83 -0.95 -3.67
CA ILE A 204 -40.39 -0.88 -2.28
C ILE A 204 -41.23 -1.85 -1.43
N LEU A 205 -42.57 -1.75 -1.52
CA LEU A 205 -43.48 -2.66 -0.81
C LEU A 205 -43.22 -4.12 -1.19
N ARG A 206 -43.02 -4.40 -2.48
CA ARG A 206 -42.71 -5.76 -2.95
C ARG A 206 -41.41 -6.29 -2.37
N SER A 207 -40.37 -5.45 -2.31
CA SER A 207 -39.09 -5.82 -1.70
C SER A 207 -39.22 -6.14 -0.20
N GLN A 208 -40.12 -5.46 0.52
CA GLN A 208 -40.41 -5.76 1.91
C GLN A 208 -41.06 -7.14 2.10
N GLU A 209 -41.99 -7.50 1.22
CA GLU A 209 -42.61 -8.83 1.22
C GLU A 209 -41.57 -9.92 0.91
N MET A 210 -40.72 -9.66 -0.07
CA MET A 210 -39.68 -10.58 -0.56
C MET A 210 -38.67 -11.00 0.52
N ILE A 211 -38.37 -10.16 1.52
CA ILE A 211 -37.44 -10.55 2.61
C ILE A 211 -37.89 -11.84 3.32
N ASN A 212 -39.19 -12.13 3.34
CA ASN A 212 -39.74 -13.33 3.95
C ASN A 212 -39.92 -14.50 2.96
N ASP A 213 -39.68 -14.28 1.68
CA ASP A 213 -39.75 -15.33 0.66
C ASP A 213 -38.66 -16.39 0.91
N PRO A 214 -38.98 -17.70 0.87
CA PRO A 214 -38.01 -18.76 1.11
C PRO A 214 -36.79 -18.75 0.17
N GLU A 215 -36.97 -18.40 -1.11
CA GLU A 215 -35.88 -18.33 -2.09
C GLU A 215 -34.95 -17.15 -1.77
N VAL A 216 -35.51 -15.99 -1.42
CA VAL A 216 -34.74 -14.80 -1.02
C VAL A 216 -33.98 -15.05 0.27
N ARG A 217 -34.61 -15.66 1.28
CA ARG A 217 -33.95 -16.02 2.54
C ARG A 217 -32.80 -16.99 2.33
N ALA A 218 -32.96 -17.98 1.47
CA ALA A 218 -31.90 -18.92 1.13
C ALA A 218 -30.73 -18.21 0.41
N ALA A 219 -31.03 -17.28 -0.50
CA ALA A 219 -30.02 -16.49 -1.20
C ALA A 219 -29.24 -15.57 -0.24
N LEU A 220 -29.93 -14.90 0.70
CA LEU A 220 -29.29 -14.10 1.76
C LEU A 220 -28.34 -14.93 2.63
N ILE A 221 -28.76 -16.12 3.07
CA ILE A 221 -27.88 -17.01 3.86
C ILE A 221 -26.64 -17.40 3.06
N LYS A 222 -26.81 -17.72 1.77
CA LYS A 222 -25.69 -18.09 0.91
C LYS A 222 -24.71 -16.93 0.71
N ALA A 223 -25.22 -15.71 0.49
CA ALA A 223 -24.40 -14.50 0.42
C ALA A 223 -23.64 -14.28 1.73
N ALA A 224 -24.29 -14.43 2.88
CA ALA A 224 -23.64 -14.25 4.19
C ALA A 224 -22.46 -15.20 4.41
N VAL A 225 -22.65 -16.50 4.13
CA VAL A 225 -21.58 -17.50 4.23
C VAL A 225 -20.41 -17.17 3.30
N LEU A 226 -20.71 -16.66 2.11
CA LEU A 226 -19.68 -16.28 1.14
C LEU A 226 -18.88 -15.06 1.60
N HIS A 227 -19.57 -14.01 2.06
CA HIS A 227 -18.93 -12.80 2.62
C HIS A 227 -18.12 -13.09 3.87
N ASP A 228 -18.55 -14.02 4.74
CA ASP A 228 -17.77 -14.46 5.90
C ASP A 228 -16.46 -15.13 5.45
N SER A 229 -16.52 -15.97 4.40
CA SER A 229 -15.32 -16.57 3.80
C SER A 229 -14.38 -15.49 3.26
N TYR A 230 -14.90 -14.51 2.51
CA TYR A 230 -14.07 -13.43 1.95
C TYR A 230 -13.47 -12.52 3.02
N THR A 231 -14.23 -12.25 4.08
CA THR A 231 -13.71 -11.51 5.24
C THR A 231 -12.55 -12.26 5.87
N ALA A 232 -12.69 -13.58 6.06
CA ALA A 232 -11.63 -14.42 6.63
C ALA A 232 -10.38 -14.49 5.74
N ASP A 233 -10.56 -14.61 4.42
CA ASP A 233 -9.46 -14.63 3.46
C ASP A 233 -8.70 -13.29 3.45
N ALA A 234 -9.43 -12.17 3.36
CA ALA A 234 -8.85 -10.83 3.41
C ALA A 234 -8.12 -10.58 4.74
N PHE A 235 -8.74 -10.94 5.86
CA PHE A 235 -8.12 -10.88 7.19
C PHE A 235 -6.80 -11.66 7.24
N HIS A 236 -6.79 -12.90 6.74
CA HIS A 236 -5.59 -13.74 6.79
C HIS A 236 -4.44 -13.12 6.00
N VAL A 237 -4.70 -12.67 4.76
CA VAL A 237 -3.68 -12.01 3.93
C VAL A 237 -3.21 -10.71 4.59
N ARG A 238 -4.11 -9.92 5.17
CA ARG A 238 -3.77 -8.67 5.85
C ARG A 238 -2.82 -8.91 7.01
N GLU A 239 -3.12 -9.87 7.89
CA GLU A 239 -2.28 -10.20 9.05
C GLU A 239 -0.87 -10.63 8.64
N LEU A 240 -0.74 -11.40 7.55
CA LEU A 240 0.56 -11.74 6.98
C LEU A 240 1.31 -10.49 6.52
N GLY A 241 0.63 -9.59 5.78
CA GLY A 241 1.19 -8.32 5.33
C GLY A 241 1.64 -7.43 6.49
N GLU A 242 0.84 -7.31 7.55
CA GLU A 242 1.17 -6.52 8.75
C GLU A 242 2.36 -7.10 9.53
N THR A 243 2.41 -8.44 9.64
CA THR A 243 3.53 -9.15 10.25
C THR A 243 4.83 -8.87 9.48
N LEU A 244 4.79 -8.97 8.15
CA LEU A 244 5.92 -8.67 7.27
C LEU A 244 6.35 -7.21 7.37
N LYS A 245 5.40 -6.28 7.37
CA LYS A 245 5.67 -4.84 7.53
C LYS A 245 6.36 -4.55 8.87
N THR A 246 5.90 -5.21 9.94
CA THR A 246 6.51 -5.11 11.27
C THR A 246 7.92 -5.71 11.29
N GLN A 247 8.12 -6.88 10.69
CA GLN A 247 9.44 -7.52 10.55
C GLN A 247 10.42 -6.65 9.77
N ILE A 248 10.00 -6.09 8.63
CA ILE A 248 10.79 -5.16 7.83
C ILE A 248 11.18 -3.96 8.68
N LYS A 249 10.23 -3.32 9.37
CA LYS A 249 10.53 -2.13 10.18
C LYS A 249 11.48 -2.42 11.34
N ARG A 250 11.39 -3.60 11.94
CA ARG A 250 12.30 -4.06 13.00
C ARG A 250 13.73 -4.30 12.48
N GLN A 251 13.88 -5.00 11.36
CA GLN A 251 15.18 -5.33 10.78
C GLN A 251 15.82 -4.13 10.05
N PHE A 252 14.99 -3.27 9.46
CA PHE A 252 15.39 -2.14 8.61
C PHE A 252 14.68 -0.86 9.08
N PRO A 253 15.03 -0.30 10.26
CA PRO A 253 14.32 0.81 10.86
C PRO A 253 14.33 2.11 10.02
N HIS A 254 15.29 2.22 9.10
CA HIS A 254 15.45 3.35 8.20
C HIS A 254 14.45 3.36 7.03
N VAL A 255 13.73 2.26 6.76
CA VAL A 255 12.69 2.17 5.73
C VAL A 255 11.55 3.14 6.04
N LYS A 256 11.07 3.87 5.03
CA LYS A 256 10.03 4.89 5.20
C LYS A 256 8.81 4.60 4.34
N LEU A 257 7.65 5.06 4.82
CA LEU A 257 6.50 5.28 3.95
C LEU A 257 6.80 6.48 3.04
N LEU A 258 6.48 6.33 1.76
CA LEU A 258 6.73 7.29 0.71
C LEU A 258 5.42 7.59 0.00
N TYR A 259 4.99 8.84 0.10
CA TYR A 259 3.90 9.40 -0.68
C TYR A 259 4.46 10.33 -1.76
N LYS A 260 3.76 10.46 -2.89
CA LYS A 260 4.16 11.29 -4.04
C LYS A 260 2.95 12.00 -4.63
N ASN A 261 3.13 13.25 -5.07
CA ASN A 261 2.10 14.00 -5.80
C ASN A 261 0.72 13.95 -5.11
N LEU A 262 0.68 14.26 -3.81
CA LEU A 262 -0.60 14.39 -3.11
C LEU A 262 -1.33 15.63 -3.62
N GLY A 263 -2.64 15.49 -3.82
CA GLY A 263 -3.50 16.54 -4.34
C GLY A 263 -4.86 16.58 -3.65
N LEU A 264 -5.49 17.75 -3.70
CA LEU A 264 -6.90 17.98 -3.36
C LEU A 264 -7.71 18.06 -4.65
N VAL A 265 -8.87 17.40 -4.69
CA VAL A 265 -9.77 17.38 -5.85
C VAL A 265 -11.22 17.47 -5.39
N GLY A 266 -12.11 17.97 -6.24
CA GLY A 266 -13.55 17.98 -6.02
C GLY A 266 -14.22 19.30 -6.43
N GLU A 267 -15.54 19.32 -6.40
CA GLU A 267 -16.33 20.53 -6.67
C GLU A 267 -15.99 21.68 -5.71
N GLY A 268 -15.59 21.35 -4.47
CA GLY A 268 -15.10 22.32 -3.48
C GLY A 268 -13.65 22.76 -3.70
N SER A 269 -12.98 22.33 -4.77
CA SER A 269 -11.62 22.77 -5.14
C SER A 269 -11.66 24.01 -6.06
N PRO A 270 -10.54 24.74 -6.22
CA PRO A 270 -10.39 25.80 -7.22
C PRO A 270 -10.78 25.41 -8.65
N HIS A 271 -10.60 24.13 -9.03
CA HIS A 271 -10.96 23.64 -10.37
C HIS A 271 -12.45 23.29 -10.50
N GLN A 272 -13.16 23.13 -9.36
CA GLN A 272 -14.58 22.77 -9.31
C GLN A 272 -14.93 21.52 -10.12
N ASP A 273 -14.01 20.56 -10.17
CA ASP A 273 -14.16 19.31 -10.90
C ASP A 273 -13.56 18.12 -10.12
N TRP A 274 -13.87 16.90 -10.59
CA TRP A 274 -13.36 15.64 -10.04
C TRP A 274 -12.18 15.06 -10.86
N GLY A 275 -11.60 15.85 -11.76
CA GLY A 275 -10.55 15.44 -12.71
C GLY A 275 -9.18 16.03 -12.41
N THR A 276 -9.12 17.23 -11.84
CA THR A 276 -7.93 18.07 -11.77
C THR A 276 -7.51 18.34 -10.32
N ASP A 277 -6.26 17.99 -9.98
CA ASP A 277 -5.74 18.16 -8.61
C ASP A 277 -5.14 19.53 -8.38
N VAL A 278 -5.42 20.09 -7.21
CA VAL A 278 -4.57 21.11 -6.60
C VAL A 278 -3.46 20.42 -5.82
N PRO A 279 -2.18 20.59 -6.21
CA PRO A 279 -1.08 19.85 -5.61
C PRO A 279 -0.75 20.36 -4.20
N PHE A 280 -0.36 19.43 -3.33
CA PHE A 280 0.33 19.73 -2.09
C PHE A 280 1.84 19.74 -2.28
N GLU A 281 2.52 20.55 -1.47
CA GLU A 281 3.97 20.61 -1.40
C GLU A 281 4.47 19.99 -0.10
N ARG A 282 5.66 19.36 -0.14
CA ARG A 282 6.37 18.97 1.08
C ARG A 282 7.09 20.20 1.61
N LYS A 283 6.60 20.76 2.72
CA LYS A 283 7.20 21.95 3.36
C LYS A 283 7.92 21.66 4.68
N SER A 284 7.75 20.46 5.23
CA SER A 284 8.40 20.01 6.47
C SER A 284 9.67 19.20 6.19
N GLU A 285 10.60 19.16 7.15
CA GLU A 285 11.70 18.19 7.18
C GLU A 285 11.16 16.74 7.32
N ASP A 286 9.93 16.59 7.83
CA ASP A 286 9.23 15.31 7.85
C ASP A 286 8.62 15.01 6.47
N PRO A 287 9.05 13.92 5.78
CA PRO A 287 8.55 13.57 4.46
C PRO A 287 7.06 13.18 4.43
N ASN A 288 6.40 13.00 5.58
CA ASN A 288 5.00 12.62 5.70
C ASN A 288 4.04 13.80 5.90
N ILE A 289 4.56 15.02 6.06
CA ILE A 289 3.74 16.23 6.18
C ILE A 289 3.67 16.95 4.85
N TRP A 290 2.45 17.19 4.38
CA TRP A 290 2.15 17.84 3.11
C TRP A 290 1.25 19.03 3.33
N GLU A 291 1.54 20.14 2.63
CA GLU A 291 0.85 21.40 2.85
C GLU A 291 0.50 22.11 1.55
N ALA A 292 -0.64 22.79 1.56
CA ALA A 292 -1.06 23.68 0.48
C ALA A 292 -1.80 24.89 1.07
N GLU A 293 -1.60 26.06 0.48
CA GLU A 293 -2.45 27.22 0.74
C GLU A 293 -3.46 27.33 -0.41
N ILE A 294 -4.74 27.13 -0.12
CA ILE A 294 -5.79 27.01 -1.13
C ILE A 294 -6.97 27.90 -0.76
N GLU A 295 -7.49 28.63 -1.74
CA GLU A 295 -8.80 29.30 -1.66
C GLU A 295 -9.87 28.34 -2.19
N LEU A 296 -10.76 27.90 -1.31
CA LEU A 296 -11.80 26.93 -1.63
C LEU A 296 -13.12 27.68 -1.89
N PRO A 297 -13.84 27.40 -2.99
CA PRO A 297 -15.18 27.92 -3.23
C PRO A 297 -16.25 27.33 -2.29
N GLY A 298 -15.90 26.27 -1.54
CA GLY A 298 -16.81 25.49 -0.71
C GLY A 298 -17.47 24.36 -1.51
N GLY A 299 -17.82 23.27 -0.83
CA GLY A 299 -18.38 22.05 -1.41
C GLY A 299 -17.59 20.80 -1.05
N GLN A 300 -17.75 19.74 -1.82
CA GLN A 300 -17.14 18.44 -1.55
C GLN A 300 -15.74 18.32 -2.13
N ILE A 301 -14.82 17.74 -1.35
CA ILE A 301 -13.44 17.46 -1.76
C ILE A 301 -13.00 16.05 -1.34
N LYS A 302 -11.90 15.59 -1.93
CA LYS A 302 -11.09 14.45 -1.49
C LYS A 302 -9.60 14.74 -1.64
N PHE A 303 -8.79 13.92 -0.97
CA PHE A 303 -7.35 13.88 -1.17
C PHE A 303 -6.98 12.66 -1.99
N ARG A 304 -6.01 12.77 -2.91
CA ARG A 304 -5.53 11.60 -3.67
C ARG A 304 -4.05 11.69 -3.98
N GLU A 305 -3.45 10.52 -4.20
CA GLU A 305 -2.06 10.39 -4.60
C GLU A 305 -1.98 10.20 -6.12
N ASN A 306 -1.02 10.85 -6.79
CA ASN A 306 -0.73 10.67 -8.22
C ASN A 306 -1.95 10.84 -9.16
N GLN A 307 -2.91 11.70 -8.81
CA GLN A 307 -4.13 11.94 -9.58
C GLN A 307 -4.93 10.66 -9.89
N THR A 308 -4.83 9.63 -9.04
CA THR A 308 -5.55 8.36 -9.21
C THR A 308 -6.61 8.14 -8.15
N TRP A 309 -7.73 7.53 -8.55
CA TRP A 309 -8.75 7.05 -7.64
C TRP A 309 -8.36 5.76 -6.91
N ASN A 310 -7.27 5.09 -7.30
CA ASN A 310 -6.81 3.88 -6.61
C ASN A 310 -6.29 4.19 -5.20
N ARG A 311 -5.64 5.35 -5.03
CA ARG A 311 -5.09 5.83 -3.74
C ARG A 311 -5.71 7.18 -3.38
N ASN A 312 -6.88 7.15 -2.76
CA ASN A 312 -7.55 8.36 -2.32
C ASN A 312 -8.08 8.24 -0.89
N TRP A 313 -8.27 9.40 -0.27
CA TRP A 313 -8.77 9.54 1.08
C TRP A 313 -9.92 10.53 1.15
N GLY A 314 -10.88 10.18 1.97
CA GLY A 314 -12.02 11.00 2.35
C GLY A 314 -11.97 11.44 3.81
N GLY A 315 -13.01 12.13 4.25
CA GLY A 315 -13.12 12.64 5.62
C GLY A 315 -14.55 13.02 5.98
N ASN A 316 -14.86 12.97 7.28
CA ASN A 316 -16.23 13.21 7.78
C ASN A 316 -16.34 14.43 8.71
N THR A 317 -15.25 15.13 8.98
CA THR A 317 -15.22 16.20 10.01
C THR A 317 -14.42 17.39 9.55
N PHE A 318 -14.95 18.59 9.75
CA PHE A 318 -14.27 19.85 9.47
C PHE A 318 -14.12 20.68 10.76
N PRO A 319 -13.03 21.44 11.00
CA PRO A 319 -11.90 21.70 10.12
C PRO A 319 -10.75 20.70 10.24
N LYS A 320 -10.87 19.66 11.07
CA LYS A 320 -9.84 18.64 11.22
C LYS A 320 -10.44 17.26 11.43
N GLY A 321 -9.69 16.24 11.08
CA GLY A 321 -10.18 14.87 11.16
C GLY A 321 -9.16 13.84 10.71
N TYR A 322 -9.66 12.61 10.62
CA TYR A 322 -8.92 11.48 10.07
C TYR A 322 -9.21 11.31 8.58
N MET A 323 -8.17 10.94 7.84
CA MET A 323 -8.23 10.51 6.45
C MET A 323 -8.62 9.03 6.40
N TYR A 324 -9.73 8.73 5.76
CA TYR A 324 -10.19 7.35 5.56
C TYR A 324 -9.90 6.91 4.14
N TRP A 325 -9.21 5.78 3.98
CA TRP A 325 -8.94 5.16 2.67
C TRP A 325 -10.26 4.92 1.93
N GLN A 326 -10.36 5.39 0.69
CA GLN A 326 -11.59 5.32 -0.12
C GLN A 326 -12.83 5.91 0.60
N GLY A 327 -12.60 6.77 1.59
CA GLY A 327 -13.65 7.30 2.47
C GLY A 327 -14.62 8.23 1.74
N PRO A 328 -15.66 8.71 2.45
CA PRO A 328 -16.64 9.64 1.89
C PRO A 328 -16.04 11.00 1.52
N ASN A 329 -16.73 11.74 0.66
CA ASN A 329 -16.33 13.09 0.30
C ASN A 329 -16.38 14.01 1.54
N LEU A 330 -15.37 14.84 1.71
CA LEU A 330 -15.31 15.81 2.80
C LEU A 330 -15.99 17.12 2.37
N GLU A 331 -17.05 17.50 3.09
CA GLU A 331 -17.72 18.79 2.91
C GLU A 331 -16.90 19.90 3.57
N VAL A 332 -16.56 20.96 2.81
CA VAL A 332 -15.78 22.10 3.30
C VAL A 332 -16.46 23.44 2.98
N PRO A 333 -16.47 24.41 3.91
CA PRO A 333 -16.97 25.75 3.64
C PRO A 333 -15.98 26.57 2.80
N ALA A 334 -16.52 27.55 2.06
CA ALA A 334 -15.71 28.50 1.31
C ALA A 334 -14.73 29.26 2.22
N GLY A 335 -13.52 29.53 1.73
CA GLY A 335 -12.52 30.28 2.48
C GLY A 335 -11.09 29.98 2.03
N LYS A 336 -10.15 30.76 2.56
CA LYS A 336 -8.71 30.56 2.31
C LYS A 336 -8.09 29.81 3.47
N TYR A 337 -7.43 28.69 3.18
CA TYR A 337 -6.88 27.80 4.20
C TYR A 337 -5.43 27.43 3.88
N ARG A 338 -4.62 27.30 4.92
CA ARG A 338 -3.44 26.41 4.90
C ARG A 338 -3.92 25.04 5.34
N ILE A 339 -3.83 24.07 4.44
CA ILE A 339 -4.26 22.70 4.66
C ILE A 339 -3.02 21.87 4.94
N VAL A 340 -3.03 21.13 6.04
CA VAL A 340 -1.94 20.25 6.46
C VAL A 340 -2.43 18.82 6.45
N LEU A 341 -1.72 17.94 5.74
CA LEU A 341 -1.94 16.49 5.76
C LEU A 341 -0.78 15.83 6.50
N ASN A 342 -1.10 14.93 7.43
CA ASN A 342 -0.14 14.06 8.08
C ASN A 342 -0.40 12.62 7.63
N MET A 343 0.49 12.10 6.80
CA MET A 343 0.36 10.76 6.23
C MET A 343 0.80 9.65 7.19
N THR A 344 1.51 9.97 8.27
CA THR A 344 1.84 8.99 9.32
C THR A 344 0.61 8.70 10.17
N ASP A 345 -0.05 9.74 10.68
CA ASP A 345 -1.21 9.61 11.57
C ASP A 345 -2.54 9.53 10.81
N LYS A 346 -2.48 9.68 9.48
CA LYS A 346 -3.65 9.77 8.60
C LYS A 346 -4.62 10.85 9.06
N THR A 347 -4.14 12.06 9.25
CA THR A 347 -4.97 13.22 9.65
C THR A 347 -4.86 14.39 8.69
N TYR A 348 -5.87 15.27 8.72
CA TYR A 348 -5.85 16.57 8.04
C TYR A 348 -6.30 17.68 8.99
N GLU A 349 -5.85 18.90 8.71
CA GLU A 349 -6.29 20.13 9.38
C GLU A 349 -6.35 21.30 8.39
N PHE A 350 -7.45 22.05 8.45
CA PHE A 350 -7.69 23.28 7.69
C PHE A 350 -7.49 24.47 8.62
N ILE A 351 -6.40 25.22 8.42
CA ILE A 351 -6.06 26.40 9.20
C ILE A 351 -6.50 27.63 8.42
N PRO A 352 -7.50 28.40 8.89
CA PRO A 352 -7.93 29.61 8.19
C PRO A 352 -6.79 30.61 8.05
N LEU A 353 -6.58 31.11 6.84
CA LEU A 353 -5.68 32.21 6.58
C LEU A 353 -6.49 33.50 6.67
N THR A 354 -6.09 34.39 7.58
CA THR A 354 -6.69 35.72 7.67
C THR A 354 -6.39 36.49 6.38
N PRO A 355 -7.34 37.29 5.85
CA PRO A 355 -7.14 38.07 4.62
C PRO A 355 -5.91 38.97 4.64
#